data_AF-A0A563DL62-F1
#
_entry.id   AF-A0A563DL62-F1
#
_cell.length_a   1.000
_cell.length_b   1.000
_cell.length_c   1.000
_cell.angle_alpha   90.00
_cell.angle_beta   90.00
_cell.angle_gamma   90.00
#
_symmetry.space_group_name_H-M   'P 1'
#
loop_
_entity.id
_entity.type
_entity.pdbx_description
1 polymer ?
#
loop_
_entity_poly.entity_id
_entity_poly.type
_entity_poly.pdbx_seq_one_letter_code
_entity_poly.pdbx_strand_id
1 'polypeptide(L)' 'MKTINNVRRKELIKSKMRPGDLLTASEMLNITSDAARMRLNRGKEDMLYVMEKIFENRKILINEYQNSLIDKI' A
#
# COMPACT_ATOMS: atom_id res chain seq x y z
N MET A 1 12.33 -2.33 -20.21
CA MET A 1 12.05 -1.12 -19.40
C MET A 1 11.04 -1.33 -18.27
N LYS A 2 9.85 -1.93 -18.48
CA LYS A 2 8.84 -2.14 -17.40
C LYS A 2 9.36 -2.94 -16.19
N THR A 3 10.20 -3.95 -16.41
CA THR A 3 10.67 -4.86 -15.35
C THR A 3 11.59 -4.20 -14.32
N ILE A 4 12.50 -3.32 -14.77
CA ILE A 4 13.43 -2.60 -13.87
C ILE A 4 12.65 -1.65 -12.95
N ASN A 5 11.61 -1.02 -13.48
CA ASN A 5 10.78 -0.09 -12.71
C ASN A 5 10.00 -0.82 -11.59
N ASN A 6 9.45 -2.00 -11.89
CA ASN A 6 8.69 -2.78 -10.91
C ASN A 6 9.57 -3.37 -9.80
N VAL A 7 10.84 -3.68 -10.08
CA VAL A 7 11.79 -4.08 -9.03
C VAL A 7 12.00 -2.93 -8.04
N ARG A 8 12.28 -1.72 -8.51
CA ARG A 8 12.46 -0.54 -7.64
C ARG A 8 11.19 -0.21 -6.86
N ARG A 9 10.03 -0.21 -7.51
CA ARG A 9 8.72 0.03 -6.86
C ARG A 9 8.45 -0.97 -5.75
N LYS A 10 8.69 -2.26 -6.01
CA LYS A 10 8.54 -3.33 -5.00
C LYS A 10 9.40 -3.08 -3.77
N GLU A 11 10.67 -2.72 -3.94
CA GLU A 11 11.56 -2.48 -2.81
C GLU A 11 11.17 -1.21 -2.03
N LEU A 12 10.71 -0.16 -2.72
CA LEU A 12 10.13 1.03 -2.07
C LEU A 12 8.83 0.73 -1.31
N ILE A 13 8.01 -0.19 -1.83
CA ILE A 13 6.79 -0.61 -1.14
C ILE A 13 7.14 -1.37 0.12
N LYS A 14 8.07 -2.33 0.05
CA LYS A 14 8.51 -3.11 1.22
C LYS A 14 9.06 -2.24 2.33
N SER A 15 9.79 -1.16 2.02
CA SER A 15 10.34 -0.26 3.04
C SER A 15 9.31 0.67 3.70
N LYS A 16 8.16 0.91 3.05
CA LYS A 16 7.08 1.78 3.54
C LYS A 16 5.87 1.02 4.12
N MET A 17 5.81 -0.28 3.87
CA MET A 17 4.72 -1.14 4.31
C MET A 17 4.65 -1.20 5.83
N ARG A 18 3.42 -1.12 6.36
CA ARG A 18 3.11 -1.25 7.79
C ARG A 18 2.28 -2.52 8.02
N PRO A 19 2.18 -2.99 9.28
CA PRO A 19 1.21 -4.04 9.63
C PRO A 19 -0.20 -3.64 9.16
N GLY A 20 -0.93 -4.61 8.60
CA GLY A 20 -2.29 -4.40 8.09
C GLY A 20 -2.36 -4.04 6.59
N ASP A 21 -1.34 -3.41 6.00
CA ASP A 21 -1.41 -2.98 4.59
C ASP A 21 -1.62 -4.14 3.62
N LEU A 22 -0.97 -5.28 3.88
CA LEU A 22 -1.12 -6.47 3.04
C LEU A 22 -2.54 -7.04 3.12
N LEU A 23 -3.20 -6.92 4.27
CA LEU A 23 -4.58 -7.35 4.47
C LEU A 23 -5.52 -6.39 3.74
N THR A 24 -5.36 -5.09 3.90
CA THR A 24 -6.13 -4.08 3.15
C THR A 24 -5.97 -4.26 1.65
N ALA A 25 -4.75 -4.54 1.18
CA ALA A 25 -4.50 -4.80 -0.24
C ALA A 25 -5.18 -6.08 -0.75
N SER A 26 -5.26 -7.14 0.07
CA SER A 26 -5.93 -8.38 -0.30
C SER A 26 -7.44 -8.19 -0.40
N GLU A 27 -8.04 -7.42 0.52
CA GLU A 27 -9.45 -7.01 0.48
C GLU A 27 -9.74 -6.14 -0.75
N MET A 28 -8.92 -5.12 -1.03
CA MET A 28 -9.09 -4.23 -2.19
C MET A 28 -9.01 -4.98 -3.53
N LEU A 29 -8.19 -6.03 -3.60
CA LEU A 29 -8.04 -6.86 -4.80
C LEU A 29 -9.01 -8.05 -4.83
N ASN A 30 -9.82 -8.23 -3.79
CA ASN A 30 -10.69 -9.39 -3.61
C ASN A 30 -9.95 -10.73 -3.79
N ILE A 31 -8.82 -10.87 -3.11
CA ILE A 31 -7.96 -12.07 -3.11
C ILE A 31 -7.57 -12.45 -1.69
N THR A 32 -7.03 -13.66 -1.51
CA THR A 32 -6.49 -14.07 -0.20
C THR A 32 -5.20 -13.31 0.14
N SER A 33 -4.89 -13.19 1.42
CA SER A 33 -3.65 -12.56 1.90
C SER A 33 -2.39 -13.27 1.38
N ASP A 34 -2.44 -14.60 1.19
CA ASP A 34 -1.35 -15.35 0.58
C ASP A 34 -1.19 -15.01 -0.91
N ALA A 35 -2.29 -14.88 -1.65
CA ALA A 35 -2.23 -14.44 -3.05
C ALA A 35 -1.67 -13.02 -3.17
N ALA A 36 -2.06 -12.10 -2.28
CA ALA A 36 -1.50 -10.75 -2.21
C ALA A 36 0.01 -10.77 -1.94
N ARG A 37 0.47 -11.58 -0.98
CA ARG A 37 1.90 -11.78 -0.69
C ARG A 37 2.66 -12.28 -1.91
N MET A 38 2.12 -13.28 -2.61
CA MET A 38 2.72 -13.82 -3.83
C MET A 38 2.78 -12.78 -4.96
N ARG A 39 1.71 -11.99 -5.15
CA ARG A 39 1.66 -10.91 -6.14
C ARG A 39 2.70 -9.82 -5.84
N LEU A 40 2.83 -9.42 -4.58
CA LEU A 40 3.82 -8.43 -4.15
C LEU A 40 5.25 -8.93 -4.39
N ASN A 41 5.54 -10.17 -4.00
CA ASN A 41 6.87 -10.77 -4.21
C ASN A 41 7.25 -10.83 -5.69
N ARG A 42 6.28 -11.13 -6.55
CA ARG A 42 6.40 -11.16 -8.02
C ARG A 42 6.37 -9.77 -8.67
N GLY A 43 6.13 -8.69 -7.92
CA GLY A 43 6.05 -7.32 -8.44
C GLY A 43 4.93 -7.12 -9.45
N LYS A 44 3.76 -7.74 -9.21
CA LYS A 44 2.59 -7.61 -10.08
C LYS A 44 2.04 -6.18 -10.03
N GLU A 45 1.74 -5.63 -11.20
CA GLU A 45 1.43 -4.22 -11.39
C GLU A 45 0.22 -3.75 -10.57
N ASP A 46 -0.84 -4.56 -10.55
CA ASP A 46 -2.05 -4.36 -9.76
C ASP A 46 -1.76 -4.25 -8.26
N MET A 47 -0.89 -5.11 -7.74
CA MET A 47 -0.47 -5.10 -6.34
C MET A 47 0.39 -3.87 -6.02
N LEU A 48 1.32 -3.50 -6.91
CA LEU A 48 2.13 -2.30 -6.72
C LEU A 48 1.25 -1.05 -6.69
N TYR A 49 0.29 -0.97 -7.61
CA TYR A 49 -0.68 0.13 -7.68
C TYR A 49 -1.55 0.23 -6.43
N VAL A 50 -2.09 -0.89 -5.93
CA VAL A 50 -2.92 -0.90 -4.71
C VAL A 50 -2.11 -0.46 -3.49
N MET A 51 -0.86 -0.90 -3.35
CA MET A 51 0.00 -0.47 -2.25
C MET A 51 0.29 1.04 -2.30
N GLU A 52 0.52 1.60 -3.48
CA GLU A 52 0.68 3.04 -3.68
C GLU A 52 -0.58 3.80 -3.23
N LYS A 53 -1.77 3.32 -3.60
CA LYS A 53 -3.04 3.90 -3.15
C LYS A 53 -3.26 3.83 -1.64
N ILE A 54 -2.93 2.71 -1.02
CA ILE A 54 -3.00 2.56 0.45
C ILE A 54 -2.10 3.60 1.12
N PHE A 55 -0.88 3.80 0.62
CA PHE A 55 0.06 4.74 1.23
C PHE A 55 -0.39 6.19 1.11
N GLU A 56 -0.90 6.59 -0.06
CA GLU A 56 -1.47 7.92 -0.30
C GLU A 56 -2.63 8.18 0.65
N ASN A 57 -3.63 7.30 0.67
CA ASN A 57 -4.84 7.46 1.46
C ASN A 57 -4.57 7.43 2.96
N ARG A 58 -3.67 6.54 3.42
CA ARG A 58 -3.29 6.49 4.84
C ARG A 58 -2.65 7.80 5.30
N LYS A 59 -1.80 8.42 4.48
CA LYS A 59 -1.19 9.72 4.83
C LYS A 59 -2.27 10.79 4.95
N ILE A 60 -3.21 10.84 4.01
CA ILE A 60 -4.33 11.78 4.03
C ILE A 60 -5.17 11.58 5.29
N LEU A 61 -5.63 10.35 5.54
CA LEU A 61 -6.47 10.02 6.69
C LEU A 61 -5.83 10.40 8.04
N ILE A 62 -4.53 10.11 8.21
CA ILE A 62 -3.81 10.47 9.44
C ILE A 62 -3.75 11.98 9.60
N ASN A 63 -3.42 12.71 8.53
CA ASN A 63 -3.33 14.17 8.57
C ASN A 63 -4.69 14.82 8.86
N GLU A 64 -5.76 14.35 8.21
CA GLU A 64 -7.14 14.82 8.44
C GLU A 64 -7.54 14.62 9.89
N TYR A 65 -7.26 13.44 10.46
CA TYR A 65 -7.55 13.18 11.86
C TYR A 65 -6.77 14.09 12.80
N GLN A 66 -5.46 14.23 12.59
CA GLN A 66 -4.60 15.10 13.42
C GLN A 66 -5.03 16.57 13.37
N ASN A 67 -5.36 17.08 12.19
CA ASN A 67 -5.87 18.45 12.03
C ASN A 67 -7.23 18.62 12.71
N SER A 68 -8.11 17.61 12.63
CA SER A 68 -9.42 17.65 13.31
C SER A 68 -9.33 17.71 14.83
N LEU A 69 -8.17 17.37 15.43
CA LEU A 69 -7.92 17.53 16.86
C LEU A 69 -7.47 18.95 17.21
N ILE A 70 -6.74 19.62 16.31
CA ILE A 70 -6.32 21.03 16.51
C ILE A 70 -7.55 21.93 16.53
N ASP A 71 -8.51 21.71 15.63
CA ASP A 71 -9.74 22.50 15.57
C ASP A 71 -10.69 22.28 16.78
N LYS A 72 -10.41 21.27 17.61
CA LYS A 72 -11.21 20.90 18.79
C LYS A 72 -10.59 21.32 20.12
N ILE A 73 -9.38 21.88 20.12
CA ILE A 73 -8.63 22.35 21.30
C ILE A 73 -8.60 23.87 21.28
#